data_AF-A0A0S8K1D1-F1
#
_entry.id   AF-A0A0S8K1D1-F1
#
_cell.length_a   1.000
_cell.length_b   1.000
_cell.length_c   1.000
_cell.angle_alpha   90.00
_cell.angle_beta   90.00
_cell.angle_gamma   90.00
#
_symmetry.space_group_name_H-M   'P 1'
#
loop_
_entity.id
_entity.type
_entity.pdbx_description
1 polymer ?
#
loop_
_entity_poly.entity_id
_entity_poly.type
_entity_poly.pdbx_seq_one_letter_code
_entity_poly.pdbx_strand_id
1 'polypeptide(L)'
;MAGEKVKLNRYGRKEVIGHLVGPVFIAALFFVVAGRINIYRAWLWAIVTLLYYTGGLVVILRVNPLLLNERGSWNKKKDTKSWDKILLQIFGTIGLYFHVLLMALDVGRFEWSSLNPWFILPGMILYTGGFNLVYW
;
A
#
# COMPACT_ATOMS: atom_id res chain seq x y z
N MET A 1 6.39 -19.14 30.74
CA MET A 1 6.19 -20.01 29.57
C MET A 1 7.07 -19.47 28.46
N ALA A 2 8.15 -20.19 28.15
CA ALA A 2 9.19 -19.73 27.22
C ALA A 2 8.59 -19.42 25.86
N GLY A 3 8.85 -18.21 25.35
CA GLY A 3 8.31 -17.68 24.11
C GLY A 3 8.69 -18.58 22.93
N GLU A 4 7.73 -19.37 22.48
CA GLU A 4 7.83 -20.08 21.22
C GLU A 4 8.06 -19.01 20.14
N LYS A 5 9.23 -19.02 19.50
CA LYS A 5 9.53 -18.09 18.42
C LYS A 5 8.54 -18.35 17.29
N VAL A 6 7.48 -17.56 17.26
CA VAL A 6 6.49 -17.56 16.19
C VAL A 6 7.22 -17.44 14.86
N LYS A 7 7.16 -18.49 14.04
CA LYS A 7 7.80 -18.53 12.72
C LYS A 7 6.85 -18.10 11.63
N LEU A 8 7.32 -17.21 10.76
CA LEU A 8 6.63 -16.88 9.52
C LEU A 8 6.66 -18.07 8.56
N ASN A 9 5.47 -18.46 8.10
CA ASN A 9 5.33 -19.47 7.06
C ASN A 9 5.58 -18.85 5.67
N ARG A 10 5.42 -19.63 4.59
CA ARG A 10 5.62 -19.13 3.21
C ARG A 10 4.71 -17.95 2.88
N TYR A 11 3.49 -17.91 3.41
CA TYR A 11 2.52 -16.83 3.19
C TYR A 11 2.91 -15.56 3.95
N GLY A 12 3.29 -15.68 5.23
CA GLY A 12 3.82 -14.55 5.99
C GLY A 12 5.07 -13.94 5.35
N ARG A 13 5.98 -14.77 4.82
CA ARG A 13 7.15 -14.27 4.07
C ARG A 13 6.77 -13.53 2.79
N LYS A 14 5.76 -14.02 2.05
CA LYS A 14 5.25 -13.32 0.87
C LYS A 14 4.66 -11.96 1.24
N GLU A 15 3.92 -11.88 2.34
CA GLU A 15 3.39 -10.61 2.84
C GLU A 15 4.50 -9.62 3.20
N VAL A 16 5.55 -10.08 3.92
CA VAL A 16 6.72 -9.24 4.22
C VAL A 16 7.34 -8.68 2.93
N ILE A 17 7.59 -9.54 1.94
CA ILE A 17 8.14 -9.11 0.64
C ILE A 17 7.18 -8.12 -0.04
N GLY A 18 5.88 -8.39 -0.03
CA GLY A 18 4.86 -7.51 -0.60
C GLY A 18 4.87 -6.11 0.02
N HIS A 19 5.03 -6.00 1.35
CA HIS A 19 5.10 -4.71 2.04
C HIS A 19 6.37 -3.92 1.70
N LEU A 20 7.46 -4.58 1.31
CA LEU A 20 8.71 -3.91 0.93
C LEU A 20 8.74 -3.57 -0.56
N VAL A 21 8.34 -4.51 -1.41
CA VAL A 21 8.43 -4.40 -2.88
C VAL A 21 7.24 -3.64 -3.45
N GLY A 22 6.04 -3.83 -2.91
CA GLY A 22 4.81 -3.18 -3.36
C GLY A 22 4.90 -1.65 -3.46
N PRO A 23 5.27 -0.92 -2.40
CA PRO A 23 5.39 0.54 -2.45
C PRO A 23 6.49 1.02 -3.42
N VAL A 24 7.58 0.26 -3.57
CA VAL A 24 8.64 0.60 -4.54
C VAL A 24 8.13 0.40 -5.98
N PHE A 25 7.47 -0.73 -6.23
CA PHE A 25 6.88 -1.05 -7.52
C PHE A 25 5.84 -0.01 -7.93
N ILE A 26 4.98 0.41 -7.00
CA ILE A 26 3.90 1.35 -7.31
C ILE A 26 4.44 2.77 -7.55
N ALA A 27 5.48 3.18 -6.83
CA ALA A 27 6.18 4.43 -7.10
C ALA A 27 6.90 4.39 -8.47
N ALA A 28 7.56 3.27 -8.80
CA ALA A 28 8.19 3.10 -10.10
C ALA A 28 7.15 3.15 -11.24
N LEU A 29 6.02 2.44 -11.08
CA LEU A 29 4.91 2.47 -12.02
C LEU A 29 4.37 3.89 -12.22
N PHE A 30 4.21 4.65 -11.13
CA PHE A 30 3.81 6.06 -11.19
C PHE A 30 4.77 6.86 -12.10
N PHE A 31 6.08 6.81 -11.85
CA PHE A 31 7.04 7.61 -12.60
C PHE A 31 7.19 7.20 -14.06
N VAL A 32 7.08 5.89 -14.36
CA VAL A 32 7.05 5.38 -15.73
C VAL A 32 5.85 5.94 -16.49
N VAL A 33 4.67 5.93 -15.87
CA VAL A 33 3.43 6.41 -16.50
C VAL A 33 3.40 7.93 -16.60
N ALA A 34 3.94 8.63 -15.60
CA ALA A 34 4.08 10.08 -15.60
C ALA A 34 5.06 10.57 -16.68
N GLY A 35 6.03 9.74 -17.09
CA GLY A 35 7.01 10.08 -18.12
C GLY A 35 8.08 11.10 -17.67
N ARG A 36 8.09 11.50 -16.40
CA ARG A 36 9.06 12.42 -15.80
C ARG A 36 9.21 12.17 -14.31
N ILE A 37 10.40 12.40 -13.78
CA ILE A 37 10.75 12.16 -12.35
C ILE A 37 10.89 13.43 -11.52
N ASN A 38 10.90 14.61 -12.15
CA ASN A 38 11.03 15.91 -11.49
C ASN A 38 9.71 16.41 -10.88
N ILE A 39 9.00 15.51 -10.17
CA ILE A 39 7.72 15.77 -9.52
C ILE A 39 7.90 15.62 -8.01
N TYR A 40 8.25 16.71 -7.31
CA TYR A 40 8.57 16.68 -5.87
C TYR A 40 7.45 16.10 -5.00
N ARG A 41 6.19 16.46 -5.28
CA ARG A 41 5.03 15.94 -4.56
C ARG A 41 4.85 14.42 -4.70
N ALA A 42 5.24 13.86 -5.86
CA ALA A 42 5.16 12.41 -6.08
C ALA A 42 6.24 11.66 -5.28
N TRP A 43 7.45 12.22 -5.17
CA TRP A 43 8.49 11.68 -4.29
C TRP A 43 8.07 11.71 -2.82
N LEU A 44 7.48 12.82 -2.37
CA LEU A 44 6.97 12.94 -1.02
C LEU A 44 5.91 11.87 -0.73
N TRP A 45 4.94 11.68 -1.64
CA TRP A 45 3.95 10.60 -1.54
C TRP A 45 4.62 9.21 -1.51
N ALA A 46 5.58 8.94 -2.39
CA ALA A 46 6.27 7.65 -2.46
C ALA A 46 7.03 7.32 -1.16
N ILE A 47 7.73 8.30 -0.58
CA ILE A 47 8.45 8.15 0.69
C ILE A 47 7.47 7.89 1.84
N VAL A 48 6.41 8.69 1.95
CA VAL A 48 5.39 8.51 2.99
C VAL A 48 4.74 7.13 2.87
N THR A 49 4.40 6.70 1.65
CA THR A 49 3.87 5.37 1.38
C THR A 49 4.83 4.29 1.86
N LEU A 50 6.11 4.36 1.46
CA LEU A 50 7.13 3.39 1.87
C LEU A 50 7.27 3.31 3.40
N LEU A 51 7.30 4.46 4.09
CA LEU A 51 7.37 4.53 5.54
C LEU A 51 6.15 3.91 6.21
N TYR A 52 4.95 4.12 5.67
CA TYR A 52 3.73 3.51 6.19
C TYR A 52 3.72 1.99 6.03
N TYR A 53 4.11 1.49 4.86
CA TYR A 53 4.19 0.05 4.61
C TYR A 53 5.25 -0.64 5.48
N THR A 54 6.44 -0.06 5.58
CA THR A 54 7.54 -0.61 6.38
C THR A 54 7.31 -0.44 7.88
N GLY A 55 6.84 0.72 8.32
CA GLY A 55 6.53 1.01 9.72
C GLY A 55 5.41 0.11 10.25
N GLY A 56 4.30 -0.01 9.51
CA GLY A 56 3.22 -0.92 9.89
C GLY A 56 3.62 -2.39 9.86
N LEU A 57 4.48 -2.81 8.92
CA LEU A 57 5.08 -4.13 8.94
C LEU A 57 5.91 -4.37 10.22
N VAL A 58 6.74 -3.40 10.64
CA VAL A 58 7.51 -3.49 11.88
C VAL A 58 6.58 -3.61 13.09
N VAL A 59 5.49 -2.84 13.14
CA VAL A 59 4.49 -2.93 14.21
C VAL A 59 3.87 -4.32 14.25
N ILE A 60 3.41 -4.86 13.12
CA ILE A 60 2.81 -6.20 13.06
C ILE A 60 3.83 -7.26 13.51
N LEU A 61 5.07 -7.20 13.04
CA LEU A 61 6.12 -8.16 13.41
C LEU A 61 6.45 -8.13 14.91
N ARG A 62 6.31 -6.97 15.57
CA ARG A 62 6.53 -6.83 17.01
C ARG A 62 5.33 -7.25 17.85
N VAL A 63 4.11 -6.93 17.40
CA VAL A 63 2.88 -7.15 18.17
C VAL A 63 2.31 -8.54 17.94
N ASN A 64 2.15 -8.96 16.68
CA ASN A 64 1.61 -10.27 16.33
C ASN A 64 2.09 -10.74 14.94
N PRO A 65 3.26 -11.38 14.85
CA PRO A 65 3.78 -11.88 13.57
C PRO A 65 2.94 -13.00 12.94
N LEU A 66 2.09 -13.71 13.71
CA LEU A 66 1.15 -14.69 13.13
C LEU A 66 0.10 -14.02 12.25
N LEU A 67 -0.21 -12.74 12.48
CA LEU A 67 -1.16 -12.00 11.67
C LEU A 67 -0.75 -11.96 10.20
N LEU A 68 0.55 -11.93 9.89
CA LEU A 68 1.04 -11.99 8.50
C LEU A 68 0.80 -13.36 7.85
N ASN A 69 0.87 -14.45 8.62
CA ASN A 69 0.55 -15.78 8.13
C ASN A 69 -0.95 -15.88 7.80
N GLU A 70 -1.80 -15.29 8.64
CA GLU A 70 -3.25 -15.24 8.47
C GLU A 70 -3.67 -14.35 7.29
N ARG A 71 -3.04 -13.18 7.15
CA ARG A 71 -3.29 -12.24 6.03
C ARG A 71 -2.82 -12.83 4.69
N GLY A 72 -1.63 -13.42 4.65
CA GLY A 72 -1.09 -14.01 3.42
C GLY A 72 -1.79 -15.27 2.93
N SER A 73 -2.62 -15.89 3.78
CA SER A 73 -3.41 -17.08 3.43
C SER A 73 -4.88 -16.77 3.12
N TRP A 74 -5.22 -15.49 2.88
CA TRP A 74 -6.59 -15.02 2.65
C TRP A 74 -7.34 -15.83 1.57
N ASN A 75 -6.66 -16.22 0.50
CA ASN A 75 -7.26 -16.97 -0.61
C ASN A 75 -7.60 -18.43 -0.27
N LYS A 76 -7.08 -18.97 0.84
CA LYS A 76 -7.33 -20.33 1.33
C LYS A 76 -8.42 -20.41 2.39
N LYS A 77 -8.94 -19.27 2.86
CA LYS A 77 -10.01 -19.24 3.85
C LYS A 77 -11.29 -19.81 3.21
N LYS A 78 -11.74 -20.95 3.73
CA LYS A 78 -12.91 -21.70 3.22
C LYS A 78 -14.23 -20.99 3.51
N ASP A 79 -14.27 -20.19 4.57
CA ASP A 79 -15.49 -19.50 5.03
C ASP A 79 -15.70 -18.12 4.38
N THR A 80 -14.81 -17.70 3.47
CA THR A 80 -14.94 -16.41 2.78
C THR A 80 -15.91 -16.54 1.61
N LYS A 81 -16.98 -15.74 1.61
CA LYS A 81 -17.99 -15.74 0.55
C LYS A 81 -17.35 -15.31 -0.78
N SER A 82 -17.84 -15.85 -1.90
CA SER A 82 -17.27 -15.57 -3.21
C SER A 82 -17.34 -14.08 -3.60
N TRP A 83 -18.39 -13.36 -3.19
CA TRP A 83 -18.51 -11.93 -3.45
C TRP A 83 -17.49 -11.10 -2.65
N ASP A 84 -17.12 -11.52 -1.44
CA ASP A 84 -16.06 -10.87 -0.64
C ASP A 84 -14.72 -10.95 -1.39
N LYS A 85 -14.42 -12.09 -2.02
CA LYS A 85 -13.19 -12.28 -2.81
C LYS A 85 -13.16 -11.35 -4.02
N ILE A 86 -14.30 -11.20 -4.71
CA ILE A 86 -14.43 -10.29 -5.85
C ILE A 86 -14.23 -8.85 -5.40
N LEU A 87 -14.88 -8.43 -4.30
CA LEU A 87 -14.72 -7.08 -3.77
C LEU A 87 -13.29 -6.79 -3.33
N LEU A 88 -12.63 -7.72 -2.62
CA LEU A 88 -11.22 -7.60 -2.26
C LEU A 88 -10.34 -7.40 -3.48
N GLN A 89 -10.60 -8.14 -4.55
CA GLN A 89 -9.81 -8.05 -5.78
C GLN A 89 -10.07 -6.75 -6.55
N ILE A 90 -11.32 -6.30 -6.64
CA ILE A 90 -11.69 -5.01 -7.23
C ILE A 90 -11.08 -3.87 -6.42
N PHE A 91 -11.25 -3.89 -5.10
CA PHE A 91 -10.68 -2.90 -4.20
C PHE A 91 -9.15 -2.86 -4.31
N GLY A 92 -8.49 -4.02 -4.29
CA GLY A 92 -7.03 -4.09 -4.46
C GLY A 92 -6.57 -3.61 -5.84
N THR A 93 -7.34 -3.85 -6.90
CA THR A 93 -6.95 -3.44 -8.27
C THR A 93 -7.19 -1.96 -8.49
N ILE A 94 -8.43 -1.50 -8.26
CA ILE A 94 -8.83 -0.11 -8.51
C ILE A 94 -8.24 0.81 -7.44
N GLY A 95 -8.42 0.41 -6.18
CA GLY A 95 -8.06 1.21 -5.01
C GLY A 95 -6.58 1.27 -4.69
N LEU A 96 -5.72 0.42 -5.29
CA LEU A 96 -4.26 0.55 -5.16
C LEU A 96 -3.59 0.94 -6.49
N TYR A 97 -3.97 0.36 -7.62
CA TYR A 97 -3.21 0.56 -8.87
C TYR A 97 -3.85 1.59 -9.80
N PHE A 98 -5.17 1.51 -10.01
CA PHE A 98 -5.82 2.36 -11.02
C PHE A 98 -5.73 3.86 -10.67
N HIS A 99 -5.92 4.21 -9.39
CA HIS A 99 -5.80 5.62 -8.98
C HIS A 99 -4.38 6.17 -9.17
N VAL A 100 -3.34 5.34 -9.00
CA VAL A 100 -1.93 5.74 -9.20
C VAL A 100 -1.68 6.06 -10.67
N LEU A 101 -2.23 5.26 -11.57
CA LEU A 101 -2.14 5.51 -13.01
C LEU A 101 -2.79 6.85 -13.39
N LEU A 102 -4.00 7.12 -12.88
CA LEU A 102 -4.68 8.39 -13.12
C LEU A 102 -3.88 9.57 -12.56
N MET A 103 -3.39 9.46 -11.33
CA MET A 103 -2.59 10.52 -10.70
C MET A 103 -1.28 10.78 -11.46
N ALA A 104 -0.64 9.72 -11.98
CA ALA A 104 0.56 9.82 -12.79
C ALA A 104 0.31 10.49 -14.13
N LEU A 105 -0.77 10.12 -14.82
CA LEU A 105 -1.15 10.71 -16.10
C LEU A 105 -1.52 12.18 -15.95
N ASP A 106 -2.28 12.53 -14.91
CA ASP A 106 -2.65 13.91 -14.61
C ASP A 106 -1.41 14.76 -14.31
N VAL A 107 -0.66 14.44 -13.26
CA VAL A 107 0.48 15.26 -12.83
C VAL A 107 1.69 15.16 -13.77
N GLY A 108 1.81 14.09 -14.55
CA GLY A 108 2.97 13.83 -15.41
C GLY A 108 2.81 14.32 -16.84
N ARG A 109 1.61 14.21 -17.42
CA ARG A 109 1.41 14.34 -18.87
C ARG A 109 0.32 15.32 -19.25
N PHE A 110 -0.88 15.13 -18.72
CA PHE A 110 -2.06 15.82 -19.24
C PHE A 110 -2.45 17.07 -18.45
N GLU A 111 -2.02 17.17 -17.20
CA GLU A 111 -2.28 18.33 -16.33
C GLU A 111 -3.76 18.71 -16.31
N TRP A 112 -4.63 17.69 -16.26
CA TRP A 112 -6.09 17.84 -16.16
C TRP A 112 -6.50 18.63 -14.93
N SER A 113 -5.67 18.60 -13.88
CA SER A 113 -5.85 19.39 -12.67
C SER A 113 -4.66 20.31 -12.36
N SER A 114 -4.96 21.49 -11.82
CA SER A 114 -3.98 22.43 -11.28
C SER A 114 -4.35 22.77 -9.85
N LEU A 115 -3.78 22.01 -8.91
CA LEU A 115 -3.99 22.23 -7.48
C LEU A 115 -2.89 23.13 -6.92
N ASN A 116 -3.31 24.11 -6.12
CA ASN A 116 -2.40 24.96 -5.35
C ASN A 116 -1.54 24.09 -4.40
N PRO A 117 -0.22 24.32 -4.28
CA PRO A 117 0.65 23.60 -3.36
C PRO A 117 0.14 23.48 -1.92
N TRP A 118 -0.68 24.41 -1.43
CA TRP A 118 -1.29 24.33 -0.09
C TRP A 118 -2.13 23.06 0.13
N PHE A 119 -2.67 22.45 -0.93
CA PHE A 119 -3.45 21.20 -0.83
C PHE A 119 -2.60 19.97 -0.51
N ILE A 120 -1.26 20.07 -0.55
CA ILE A 120 -0.37 18.99 -0.12
C ILE A 120 -0.61 18.65 1.35
N LEU A 121 -0.83 19.65 2.22
CA LEU A 121 -1.05 19.44 3.66
C LEU A 121 -2.33 18.64 3.96
N PRO A 122 -3.54 19.10 3.58
CA PRO A 122 -4.76 18.32 3.82
C PRO A 122 -4.73 16.97 3.08
N GLY A 123 -4.15 16.91 1.88
CA GLY A 123 -3.98 15.66 1.15
C GLY A 123 -3.15 14.64 1.92
N MET A 124 -2.04 15.07 2.53
CA MET A 124 -1.19 14.19 3.35
C MET A 124 -1.89 13.75 4.64
N ILE A 125 -2.62 14.63 5.30
CA ILE A 125 -3.39 14.28 6.51
C ILE A 125 -4.44 13.21 6.18
N LEU A 126 -5.20 13.41 5.09
CA LEU A 126 -6.21 12.44 4.66
C LEU A 126 -5.58 11.12 4.23
N TYR A 127 -4.49 11.17 3.47
CA TYR A 127 -3.78 9.98 2.99
C TYR A 127 -3.25 9.13 4.14
N THR A 128 -2.49 9.77 5.05
CA THR A 128 -1.92 9.09 6.22
C THR A 128 -2.99 8.63 7.19
N GLY A 129 -4.01 9.44 7.44
CA GLY A 129 -5.19 9.10 8.25
C GLY A 129 -5.91 7.86 7.74
N GLY A 130 -6.22 7.82 6.44
CA GLY A 130 -6.86 6.67 5.80
C GLY A 130 -6.00 5.40 5.86
N PHE A 131 -4.68 5.53 5.73
CA PHE A 131 -3.76 4.39 5.82
C PHE A 131 -3.77 3.69 7.18
N ASN A 132 -4.07 4.38 8.27
CA ASN A 132 -4.18 3.75 9.59
C ASN A 132 -5.33 2.72 9.65
N LEU A 133 -6.39 2.91 8.86
CA LEU A 133 -7.52 1.96 8.79
C LEU A 133 -7.13 0.60 8.20
N VAL A 134 -6.03 0.53 7.45
CA VAL A 134 -5.50 -0.71 6.89
C VAL A 134 -4.77 -1.55 7.95
N TYR A 135 -4.29 -0.90 9.02
CA TYR A 135 -3.50 -1.55 10.08
C TYR A 135 -4.29 -1.89 11.35
N TRP A 136 -5.48 -1.32 11.51
CA TRP A 136 -6.44 -1.71 12.56
C TRP A 136 -6.90 -3.16 12.36
#